data_AF-A0A224YPV7-F1
#
_entry.id   AF-A0A224YPV7-F1
#
_cell.length_a   1.000
_cell.length_b   1.000
_cell.length_c   1.000
_cell.angle_alpha   90.00
_cell.angle_beta   90.00
_cell.angle_gamma   90.00
#
_symmetry.space_group_name_H-M   'P 1'
#
loop_
_entity.id
_entity.type
_entity.pdbx_description
1 polymer ?
#
loop_
_entity_poly.entity_id
_entity_poly.type
_entity_poly.pdbx_seq_one_letter_code
_entity_poly.pdbx_strand_id
1 'polypeptide(L)'
;MAHDQKHLVGHNKFYEQILLPMDDRYMGQLVDVEITGGGKHFMQCNVVGINTALDRTLPKPLPKGQVSGLKPNQATVKSQRVQQLYITCSGQCLLVVVTAVLVAVVGVVIAYTEGLVLK
;
A
#
# COMPACT_ATOMS: atom_id res chain seq x y z
N MET A 1 -12.70 -20.00 12.60
CA MET A 1 -12.71 -20.57 13.97
C MET A 1 -14.11 -21.05 14.30
N ALA A 2 -14.22 -22.21 14.95
CA ALA A 2 -15.49 -22.74 15.44
C ALA A 2 -15.98 -21.96 16.68
N HIS A 3 -17.26 -22.13 17.04
CA HIS A 3 -17.89 -21.43 18.16
C HIS A 3 -17.19 -21.70 19.51
N ASP A 4 -16.56 -22.85 19.65
CA ASP A 4 -15.86 -23.28 20.86
C ASP A 4 -14.48 -22.64 21.05
N GLN A 5 -13.98 -21.88 20.06
CA GLN A 5 -12.65 -21.28 20.03
C GLN A 5 -11.48 -22.27 20.18
N LYS A 6 -11.75 -23.57 20.07
CA LYS A 6 -10.76 -24.66 20.22
C LYS A 6 -10.47 -25.38 18.91
N HIS A 7 -11.30 -25.15 17.89
CA HIS A 7 -11.16 -25.80 16.59
C HIS A 7 -11.19 -24.81 15.43
N LEU A 8 -10.43 -25.15 14.38
CA LEU A 8 -10.62 -24.61 13.04
C LEU A 8 -11.77 -25.33 12.35
N VAL A 9 -12.42 -24.64 11.41
CA VAL A 9 -13.52 -25.20 10.62
C VAL A 9 -13.01 -25.44 9.21
N GLY A 10 -13.04 -26.70 8.79
CA GLY A 10 -12.87 -27.12 7.41
C GLY A 10 -14.17 -27.62 6.81
N HIS A 11 -14.19 -27.76 5.50
CA HIS A 11 -15.28 -28.39 4.76
C HIS A 11 -14.75 -29.52 3.90
N ASN A 12 -15.50 -30.62 3.82
CA ASN A 12 -15.22 -31.66 2.83
C ASN A 12 -15.83 -31.31 1.45
N LYS A 13 -15.72 -32.24 0.49
CA LYS A 13 -16.28 -32.08 -0.87
C LYS A 13 -17.81 -31.94 -0.89
N PHE A 14 -18.50 -32.39 0.16
CA PHE A 14 -19.94 -32.30 0.34
C PHE A 14 -20.35 -31.10 1.19
N TYR A 15 -19.43 -30.16 1.48
CA TYR A 15 -19.63 -28.98 2.31
C TYR A 15 -19.98 -29.26 3.78
N GLU A 16 -19.78 -30.48 4.25
CA GLU A 16 -20.00 -30.82 5.66
C GLU A 16 -18.90 -30.23 6.53
N GLN A 17 -19.29 -29.78 7.73
CA GLN A 17 -18.38 -29.12 8.66
C GLN A 17 -17.46 -30.13 9.35
N ILE A 18 -16.15 -29.96 9.23
CA ILE A 18 -15.14 -30.77 9.93
C ILE A 18 -14.39 -29.89 10.93
N LEU A 19 -14.25 -30.35 12.17
CA LEU A 19 -13.49 -29.68 13.21
C LEU A 19 -12.04 -30.18 13.19
N LEU A 20 -11.12 -29.25 12.94
CA LEU A 20 -9.68 -29.47 13.01
C LEU A 20 -9.12 -28.86 14.30
N PRO A 21 -7.99 -29.36 14.84
CA PRO A 21 -7.30 -28.72 15.95
C PRO A 21 -6.98 -27.25 15.63
N MET A 22 -7.05 -26.38 16.65
CA MET A 22 -6.67 -24.97 16.50
C MET A 22 -5.16 -24.82 16.32
N ASP A 23 -4.72 -24.82 15.06
CA ASP A 23 -3.31 -24.66 14.68
C ASP A 23 -3.23 -23.91 13.34
N ASP A 24 -2.54 -22.78 13.33
CA ASP A 24 -2.42 -21.88 12.18
C ASP A 24 -1.83 -22.56 10.93
N ARG A 25 -1.08 -23.67 11.09
CA ARG A 25 -0.53 -24.44 9.97
C ARG A 25 -1.60 -25.02 9.05
N TYR A 26 -2.81 -25.24 9.55
CA TYR A 26 -3.91 -25.82 8.77
C TYR A 26 -4.76 -24.76 8.07
N MET A 27 -4.60 -23.49 8.42
CA MET A 27 -5.49 -22.43 7.92
C MET A 27 -5.27 -22.20 6.42
N GLY A 28 -6.35 -22.35 5.63
CA GLY A 28 -6.32 -22.17 4.18
C GLY A 28 -5.57 -23.28 3.42
N GLN A 29 -5.20 -24.38 4.09
CA GLN A 29 -4.57 -25.53 3.46
C GLN A 29 -5.59 -26.62 3.11
N LEU A 30 -5.26 -27.45 2.12
CA LEU A 30 -5.88 -28.76 1.97
C LEU A 30 -5.26 -29.69 3.01
N VAL A 31 -6.09 -30.30 3.84
CA VAL A 31 -5.66 -31.17 4.93
C VAL A 31 -6.33 -32.53 4.76
N ASP A 32 -5.51 -33.57 4.75
CA ASP A 32 -5.99 -34.95 4.75
C ASP A 32 -6.31 -35.32 6.20
N VAL A 33 -7.53 -35.80 6.42
CA VAL A 33 -8.07 -36.07 7.74
C VAL A 33 -8.77 -37.42 7.78
N GLU A 34 -8.69 -38.08 8.93
CA GLU A 34 -9.48 -39.28 9.25
C GLU A 34 -10.65 -38.87 10.14
N ILE A 35 -11.87 -39.23 9.75
CA ILE A 35 -13.07 -38.91 10.53
C ILE A 35 -13.18 -39.88 11.71
N THR A 36 -13.17 -39.35 12.93
CA THR A 36 -13.22 -40.14 14.17
C THR A 36 -14.61 -40.18 14.79
N GLY A 37 -15.50 -39.25 14.40
CA GLY A 37 -16.86 -39.19 14.92
C GLY A 37 -17.67 -38.08 14.28
N GLY A 38 -18.96 -38.05 14.59
CA GLY A 38 -19.91 -37.08 14.07
C GLY A 38 -20.91 -36.60 15.13
N GLY A 39 -21.26 -35.33 15.06
CA GLY A 39 -22.40 -34.73 15.74
C GLY A 39 -23.47 -34.31 14.72
N LYS A 40 -24.53 -33.65 15.21
CA LYS A 40 -25.68 -33.25 14.38
C LYS A 40 -25.31 -32.40 13.16
N HIS A 41 -24.28 -31.55 13.29
CA HIS A 41 -23.91 -30.55 12.29
C HIS A 41 -22.40 -30.49 12.02
N PHE A 42 -21.62 -31.43 12.55
CA PHE A 42 -20.17 -31.42 12.39
C PHE A 42 -19.57 -32.82 12.49
N MET A 43 -18.36 -32.99 11.99
CA MET A 43 -17.54 -34.18 12.16
C MET A 43 -16.27 -33.82 12.94
N GLN A 44 -15.81 -34.76 13.76
CA GLN A 44 -14.51 -34.72 14.43
C GLN A 44 -13.50 -35.49 13.59
N CYS A 45 -12.25 -35.06 13.61
CA CYS A 45 -11.21 -35.71 12.83
C CYS A 45 -9.86 -35.74 13.54
N ASN A 46 -9.04 -36.68 13.12
CA ASN A 46 -7.60 -36.69 13.33
C ASN A 46 -6.91 -36.22 12.05
N VAL A 47 -5.92 -35.34 12.19
CA VAL A 47 -5.12 -34.87 11.05
C VAL A 47 -4.13 -35.93 10.63
N VAL A 48 -4.18 -36.35 9.37
CA VAL A 48 -3.23 -37.31 8.77
C VAL A 48 -2.04 -36.55 8.16
N GLY A 49 -2.29 -35.42 7.51
CA GLY A 49 -1.23 -34.60 6.93
C GLY A 49 -1.75 -33.37 6.18
N ILE A 50 -0.83 -32.48 5.80
CA ILE A 50 -1.12 -31.33 4.94
C ILE A 50 -0.87 -31.74 3.50
N ASN A 51 -1.91 -31.65 2.68
CA ASN A 51 -1.82 -31.95 1.27
C ASN A 51 -1.35 -30.71 0.51
N THR A 52 -0.06 -30.68 0.16
CA THR A 52 0.57 -29.58 -0.58
C THR A 52 0.29 -29.62 -2.09
N ALA A 53 -0.46 -30.62 -2.56
CA ALA A 53 -0.92 -30.67 -3.95
C ALA A 53 -2.08 -29.69 -4.15
N LEU A 54 -1.80 -28.39 -4.02
CA LEU A 54 -2.63 -27.40 -4.70
C LEU A 54 -2.61 -27.75 -6.19
N ASP A 55 -3.79 -27.77 -6.80
CA ASP A 55 -3.91 -27.94 -8.23
C ASP A 55 -2.95 -26.96 -8.92
N ARG A 56 -2.00 -27.49 -9.69
CA ARG A 56 -0.95 -26.71 -10.35
C ARG A 56 -1.53 -25.72 -11.36
N THR A 57 -2.79 -25.88 -11.76
CA THR A 57 -3.51 -24.94 -12.62
C THR A 57 -4.01 -23.71 -11.87
N LEU A 58 -4.10 -23.76 -10.53
CA LEU A 58 -4.56 -22.64 -9.73
C LEU A 58 -3.47 -21.57 -9.61
N PRO A 59 -3.83 -20.28 -9.78
CA PRO A 59 -2.92 -19.18 -9.52
C PRO A 59 -2.57 -19.12 -8.02
N LYS A 60 -1.36 -18.65 -7.71
CA LYS A 60 -0.96 -18.42 -6.32
C LYS A 60 -1.90 -17.40 -5.65
N PRO A 61 -2.18 -17.55 -4.34
CA PRO A 61 -2.98 -16.57 -3.60
C PRO A 61 -2.42 -15.15 -3.73
N LEU A 62 -3.32 -14.17 -3.75
CA LEU A 62 -2.91 -12.77 -3.79
C LEU A 62 -2.17 -12.37 -2.51
N PRO A 63 -1.16 -11.48 -2.60
CA PRO A 63 -0.55 -10.85 -1.45
C PRO A 63 -1.60 -10.17 -0.54
N LYS A 64 -1.37 -10.22 0.77
CA LYS A 64 -2.26 -9.57 1.74
C LYS A 64 -2.38 -8.07 1.43
N GLY A 65 -3.60 -7.59 1.26
CA GLY A 65 -3.90 -6.20 0.89
C GLY A 65 -4.07 -5.94 -0.60
N GLN A 66 -3.79 -6.91 -1.48
CA GLN A 66 -4.09 -6.80 -2.91
C GLN A 66 -5.53 -7.24 -3.20
N VAL A 67 -6.25 -6.44 -3.96
CA VAL A 67 -7.62 -6.74 -4.41
C VAL A 67 -7.58 -7.30 -5.84
N SER A 68 -8.29 -8.40 -6.09
CA SER A 68 -8.45 -8.97 -7.43
C SER A 68 -9.02 -7.94 -8.42
N GLY A 69 -8.50 -7.92 -9.64
CA GLY A 69 -9.02 -7.09 -10.73
C GLY A 69 -8.52 -5.64 -10.77
N LEU A 70 -7.90 -5.13 -9.70
CA LEU A 70 -7.21 -3.85 -9.74
C LEU A 70 -5.75 -4.10 -10.13
N LYS A 71 -5.37 -3.70 -11.35
CA LYS A 71 -3.95 -3.51 -11.66
C LYS A 71 -3.46 -2.38 -10.77
N PRO A 72 -2.27 -2.49 -10.13
CA PRO A 72 -1.67 -1.35 -9.43
C PRO A 72 -1.48 -0.24 -10.46
N ASN A 73 -2.45 0.66 -10.51
CA ASN A 73 -2.41 1.80 -11.38
C ASN A 73 -1.29 2.68 -10.84
N GLN A 74 -0.41 3.10 -11.73
CA GLN A 74 0.81 3.83 -11.44
C GLN A 74 0.50 4.96 -10.48
N ALA A 75 0.80 4.76 -9.19
CA ALA A 75 0.75 5.78 -8.17
C ALA A 75 1.95 6.71 -8.40
N THR A 76 1.88 7.47 -9.48
CA THR A 76 2.69 8.67 -9.68
C THR A 76 1.94 9.63 -10.60
N VAL A 77 0.64 9.84 -10.35
CA VAL A 77 0.13 11.20 -10.52
C VAL A 77 0.75 12.04 -9.41
N LYS A 78 2.04 12.40 -9.59
CA LYS A 78 2.62 13.50 -8.82
C LYS A 78 1.66 14.67 -9.04
N SER A 79 1.12 15.20 -7.96
CA SER A 79 0.24 16.36 -8.01
C SER A 79 1.00 17.54 -8.62
N GLN A 80 0.96 17.65 -9.95
CA GLN A 80 1.61 18.71 -10.71
C GLN A 80 1.12 20.08 -10.26
N ARG A 81 -0.12 20.19 -9.75
CA ARG A 81 -0.68 21.44 -9.21
C ARG A 81 0.08 21.96 -7.98
N VAL A 82 0.42 21.10 -7.04
CA VAL A 82 1.18 21.51 -5.84
C VAL A 82 2.63 21.81 -6.22
N GLN A 83 3.15 21.09 -7.22
CA GLN A 83 4.50 21.26 -7.71
C GLN A 83 4.70 22.57 -8.51
N GLN A 84 3.72 22.98 -9.31
CA GLN A 84 3.79 24.22 -10.08
C GLN A 84 3.72 25.48 -9.21
N LEU A 85 2.98 25.45 -8.09
CA LEU A 85 2.78 26.64 -7.25
C LEU A 85 4.05 27.09 -6.50
N TYR A 86 4.95 26.17 -6.14
CA TYR A 86 6.22 26.53 -5.47
C TYR A 86 7.28 27.06 -6.44
N ILE A 87 7.24 26.64 -7.70
CA ILE A 87 8.22 27.05 -8.73
C ILE A 87 7.91 28.46 -9.21
N THR A 88 6.63 28.81 -9.38
CA THR A 88 6.24 30.17 -9.81
C THR A 88 6.46 31.22 -8.71
N CYS A 89 6.35 30.84 -7.43
CA CYS A 89 6.55 31.77 -6.31
C CYS A 89 8.04 32.05 -6.02
N SER A 90 8.92 31.04 -6.10
CA SER A 90 10.34 31.21 -5.72
C SER A 90 11.17 31.97 -6.76
N GLY A 91 10.94 31.74 -8.07
CA GLY A 91 11.72 32.38 -9.13
C GLY A 91 11.38 33.87 -9.34
N GLN A 92 10.13 34.26 -9.12
CA GLN A 92 9.68 35.64 -9.32
C GLN A 92 10.19 36.58 -8.22
N CYS A 93 10.29 36.12 -6.97
CA CYS A 93 10.85 36.94 -5.89
C CYS A 93 12.34 37.29 -6.13
N LEU A 94 13.15 36.34 -6.63
CA LEU A 94 14.57 36.59 -6.92
C LEU A 94 14.75 37.68 -7.99
N LEU A 95 13.96 37.62 -9.07
CA LEU A 95 14.04 38.61 -10.15
C LEU A 95 13.68 40.02 -9.67
N VAL A 96 12.66 40.16 -8.82
CA VAL A 96 12.26 41.47 -8.27
C VAL A 96 13.34 42.04 -7.34
N VAL A 97 13.98 41.20 -6.53
CA VAL A 97 15.07 41.66 -5.64
C VAL A 97 16.28 42.09 -6.47
N VAL A 98 16.66 41.33 -7.50
CA VAL A 98 17.81 41.67 -8.37
C VAL A 98 17.55 42.98 -9.12
N THR A 99 16.37 43.19 -9.69
CA THR A 99 16.06 44.44 -10.41
C THR A 99 16.03 45.65 -9.48
N ALA A 100 15.47 45.52 -8.28
CA ALA A 100 15.45 46.60 -7.29
C ALA A 100 16.87 47.02 -6.86
N VAL A 101 17.76 46.05 -6.61
CA VAL A 101 19.16 46.32 -6.26
C VAL A 101 19.89 47.01 -7.42
N LEU A 102 19.68 46.56 -8.66
CA LEU A 102 20.29 47.17 -9.84
C LEU A 102 19.87 48.64 -10.01
N VAL A 103 18.59 48.93 -9.86
CA VAL A 103 18.07 50.32 -9.94
C VAL A 103 18.66 51.18 -8.82
N ALA A 104 18.76 50.67 -7.60
CA ALA A 104 19.36 51.40 -6.49
C ALA A 104 20.85 51.72 -6.73
N VAL A 105 21.62 50.74 -7.22
CA VAL A 105 23.05 50.94 -7.53
C VAL A 105 23.24 51.95 -8.66
N VAL A 106 22.46 51.85 -9.74
CA VAL A 106 22.51 52.82 -10.85
C VAL A 106 22.12 54.22 -10.37
N GLY A 107 21.06 54.36 -9.56
CA GLY A 107 20.66 55.65 -9.00
C GLY A 107 21.74 56.28 -8.12
N VAL A 108 22.40 55.47 -7.29
CA VAL A 108 23.54 55.92 -6.46
C VAL A 108 24.71 56.38 -7.34
N VAL A 109 25.07 55.62 -8.38
CA VAL A 109 26.15 56.01 -9.32
C VAL A 109 25.83 57.32 -10.02
N ILE A 110 24.60 57.50 -10.52
CA ILE A 110 24.16 58.74 -11.18
C ILE A 110 24.27 59.92 -10.19
N ALA A 111 23.76 59.77 -8.98
CA ALA A 111 23.84 60.82 -7.95
C ALA A 111 25.30 61.17 -7.58
N TYR A 112 26.19 60.18 -7.51
CA TYR A 112 27.62 60.42 -7.32
C TYR A 112 28.25 61.15 -8.52
N THR A 113 27.87 60.81 -9.75
CA THR A 113 28.39 61.51 -10.93
C THR A 113 27.92 62.96 -11.01
N GLU A 114 26.64 63.23 -10.73
CA GLU A 114 26.11 64.60 -10.72
C GLU A 114 26.66 65.42 -9.55
N GLY A 115 26.82 64.81 -8.37
CA GLY A 115 27.44 65.44 -7.20
C GLY A 115 28.94 65.71 -7.34
N LEU A 116 29.63 64.97 -8.22
CA LEU A 116 31.03 65.22 -8.57
C LEU A 116 31.16 66.30 -9.66
N VAL A 117 30.18 66.41 -10.56
CA VAL A 117 30.14 67.41 -11.64
C VAL A 117 29.76 68.82 -11.14
N LEU A 118 29.06 68.92 -10.00
CA LEU A 118 28.66 70.19 -9.38
C LEU A 118 29.63 70.71 -8.29
N LYS A 119 30.86 70.20 -8.25
CA LYS A 119 31.91 70.61 -7.30
C LYS A 119 33.09 71.25 -7.97
#